data_AF-A0A7T1HPR9-F1
#
_entry.id   AF-A0A7T1HPR9-F1
#
_cell.length_a   1.000
_cell.length_b   1.000
_cell.length_c   1.000
_cell.angle_alpha   90.00
_cell.angle_beta   90.00
_cell.angle_gamma   90.00
#
_symmetry.space_group_name_H-M   'P 1'
#
loop_
_entity.id
_entity.type
_entity.pdbx_description
1 polymer ?
#
loop_
_entity_poly.entity_id
_entity_poly.type
_entity_poly.pdbx_seq_one_letter_code
_entity_poly.pdbx_strand_id
1 'polypeptide(L)'
;MHSGCSRSGGLRRPCGFCGGGSPERSPWPVLDWEDAQIAALEALGRTDEAQAARWHWFEQTLMETYLRDYLQQLPAFEDGEAEQRAIDFVAARPDLVEALSFLLDWPTGLNRVAQVIVQRHGELNGAHDELFDAAAERLSADHPLAATLVLRCMVDFALTNRYSSQYAAAAGHLHTCQLLSSRISDWGEIPPHEAYLAAIRSTHARKRGFWSKARPLGL
;
A
#
# COMPACT_ATOMS: atom_id res chain seq x y z
N MET A 1 -19.00 -52.19 59.77
CA MET A 1 -18.16 -51.14 59.14
C MET A 1 -19.06 -50.41 58.16
N HIS A 2 -20.00 -49.55 58.59
CA HIS A 2 -19.86 -48.23 59.21
C HIS A 2 -18.94 -47.26 58.45
N SER A 3 -19.53 -46.08 58.20
CA SER A 3 -18.91 -44.78 57.88
C SER A 3 -18.73 -44.50 56.38
N GLY A 4 -19.25 -43.42 55.81
CA GLY A 4 -19.95 -42.30 56.41
C GLY A 4 -20.21 -41.22 55.35
N CYS A 5 -21.47 -40.80 55.28
CA CYS A 5 -21.94 -39.62 54.58
C CYS A 5 -21.88 -38.41 55.53
N SER A 6 -21.37 -37.25 55.10
CA SER A 6 -21.73 -35.88 55.55
C SER A 6 -20.76 -34.86 54.93
N ARG A 7 -21.23 -33.98 54.03
CA ARG A 7 -21.79 -32.62 54.27
C ARG A 7 -20.76 -31.57 54.62
N SER A 8 -20.65 -30.55 53.78
CA SER A 8 -20.81 -29.11 54.10
C SER A 8 -20.40 -28.32 52.85
N GLY A 9 -21.32 -27.57 52.24
CA GLY A 9 -21.57 -26.17 52.56
C GLY A 9 -21.07 -25.38 51.34
N GLY A 10 -21.89 -24.80 50.49
CA GLY A 10 -22.82 -23.72 50.79
C GLY A 10 -22.38 -22.52 49.93
N LEU A 11 -23.37 -21.77 49.45
CA LEU A 11 -23.30 -20.40 48.95
C LEU A 11 -22.86 -20.14 47.49
N ARG A 12 -23.90 -19.72 46.74
CA ARG A 12 -23.97 -18.60 45.79
C ARG A 12 -24.25 -19.01 44.34
N ARG A 13 -25.53 -18.88 43.97
CA ARG A 13 -25.86 -18.26 42.68
C ARG A 13 -25.73 -16.75 42.86
N PRO A 14 -25.12 -16.06 41.89
CA PRO A 14 -25.81 -14.97 41.24
C PRO A 14 -25.91 -15.21 39.73
N CYS A 15 -27.12 -14.99 39.24
CA CYS A 15 -27.49 -14.34 37.99
C CYS A 15 -26.40 -14.08 36.94
N GLY A 16 -26.76 -14.45 35.71
CA GLY A 16 -26.66 -13.53 34.57
C GLY A 16 -25.26 -13.33 34.05
N PHE A 17 -24.92 -14.16 33.07
CA PHE A 17 -23.91 -13.84 32.08
C PHE A 17 -24.26 -12.48 31.43
N CYS A 18 -23.64 -11.41 31.91
CA CYS A 18 -23.61 -10.11 31.29
C CYS A 18 -22.16 -9.85 30.91
N GLY A 19 -21.86 -9.71 29.61
CA GLY A 19 -20.53 -9.32 29.16
C GLY A 19 -20.24 -9.74 27.74
N GLY A 20 -20.70 -8.92 26.79
CA GLY A 20 -20.36 -9.08 25.38
C GLY A 20 -21.49 -8.61 24.47
N GLY A 21 -22.10 -7.46 24.76
CA GLY A 21 -22.80 -6.73 23.72
C GLY A 21 -21.76 -6.37 22.67
N SER A 22 -21.77 -7.08 21.54
CA SER A 22 -21.18 -6.57 20.30
C SER A 22 -21.68 -5.13 20.14
N PRO A 23 -20.83 -4.14 19.81
CA PRO A 23 -21.36 -2.82 19.49
C PRO A 23 -22.35 -3.04 18.35
N GLU A 24 -23.62 -2.79 18.64
CA GLU A 24 -24.68 -2.75 17.63
C GLU A 24 -24.16 -1.82 16.54
N ARG A 25 -23.82 -2.39 15.37
CA ARG A 25 -23.59 -1.58 14.18
C ARG A 25 -24.86 -0.76 14.02
N SER A 26 -24.70 0.55 14.13
CA SER A 26 -25.77 1.52 13.89
C SER A 26 -26.56 1.09 12.65
N PRO A 27 -27.91 0.95 12.75
CA PRO A 27 -28.76 0.60 11.60
C PRO A 27 -28.86 1.72 10.57
N TRP A 28 -28.39 2.91 10.93
CA TRP A 28 -28.34 4.06 10.04
C TRP A 28 -27.19 3.88 9.06
N PRO A 29 -27.40 4.08 7.75
CA PRO A 29 -26.28 4.17 6.83
C PRO A 29 -25.35 5.22 7.41
N VAL A 30 -24.08 4.86 7.59
CA VAL A 30 -23.03 5.84 7.77
C VAL A 30 -22.90 6.53 6.42
N LEU A 31 -23.86 7.40 6.11
CA LEU A 31 -23.55 8.58 5.33
C LEU A 31 -22.60 9.32 6.26
N ASP A 32 -21.32 9.20 5.94
CA ASP A 32 -20.32 10.04 6.56
C ASP A 32 -20.85 11.48 6.43
N TRP A 33 -20.82 12.22 7.53
CA TRP A 33 -21.40 13.56 7.65
C TRP A 33 -21.04 14.46 6.45
N GLU A 34 -19.88 14.21 5.88
CA GLU A 34 -19.29 14.69 4.65
C GLU A 34 -20.24 14.58 3.43
N ASP A 35 -20.79 13.39 3.16
CA ASP A 35 -21.70 13.15 2.04
C ASP A 35 -23.02 13.90 2.22
N ALA A 36 -23.53 13.92 3.45
CA ALA A 36 -24.74 14.66 3.80
C ALA A 36 -24.54 16.18 3.65
N GLN A 37 -23.36 16.68 4.03
CA GLN A 37 -22.98 18.09 3.85
C GLN A 37 -22.94 18.47 2.36
N ILE A 38 -22.28 17.66 1.52
CA ILE A 38 -22.20 17.91 0.07
C ILE A 38 -23.60 17.90 -0.55
N ALA A 39 -24.41 16.88 -0.25
CA ALA A 39 -25.78 16.76 -0.76
C ALA A 39 -26.67 17.95 -0.35
N ALA A 40 -26.52 18.46 0.88
CA ALA A 40 -27.25 19.64 1.34
C ALA A 40 -26.82 20.92 0.59
N LEU A 41 -25.53 21.10 0.31
CA LEU A 41 -25.03 22.23 -0.46
C LEU A 41 -25.58 22.21 -1.90
N GLU A 42 -25.63 21.03 -2.51
CA GLU A 42 -26.21 20.85 -3.85
C GLU A 42 -27.71 21.14 -3.86
N ALA A 43 -28.47 20.63 -2.88
CA ALA A 43 -29.90 20.89 -2.76
C ALA A 43 -30.23 22.38 -2.58
N LEU A 44 -29.31 23.14 -1.98
CA LEU A 44 -29.42 24.60 -1.80
C LEU A 44 -28.94 25.39 -3.02
N GLY A 45 -28.49 24.72 -4.10
CA GLY A 45 -27.93 25.37 -5.29
C GLY A 45 -26.55 26.00 -5.08
N ARG A 46 -25.85 25.67 -3.99
CA ARG A 46 -24.52 26.19 -3.65
C ARG A 46 -23.44 25.30 -4.26
N THR A 47 -23.41 25.21 -5.59
CA THR A 47 -22.56 24.28 -6.35
C THR A 47 -21.07 24.47 -6.12
N ASP A 48 -20.61 25.72 -6.04
CA ASP A 48 -19.18 26.02 -5.84
C ASP A 48 -18.70 25.54 -4.47
N GLU A 49 -19.55 25.66 -3.45
CA GLU A 49 -19.25 25.18 -2.11
C GLU A 49 -19.29 23.65 -2.02
N ALA A 50 -20.19 23.00 -2.76
CA ALA A 50 -20.21 21.54 -2.88
C ALA A 50 -18.93 21.02 -3.56
N GLN A 51 -18.45 21.70 -4.60
CA GLN A 51 -17.17 21.37 -5.26
C GLN A 51 -15.97 21.58 -4.33
N ALA A 52 -15.93 22.71 -3.61
CA ALA A 52 -14.89 22.96 -2.62
C ALA A 52 -14.88 21.91 -1.50
N ALA A 53 -16.06 21.46 -1.05
CA ALA A 53 -16.18 20.39 -0.06
C ALA A 53 -15.67 19.05 -0.58
N ARG A 54 -16.00 18.66 -1.82
CA ARG A 54 -15.45 17.44 -2.45
C ARG A 54 -13.92 17.45 -2.48
N TRP A 55 -13.34 18.56 -2.94
CA TRP A 55 -11.89 18.70 -2.98
C TRP A 55 -11.27 18.63 -1.58
N HIS A 56 -11.86 19.34 -0.62
CA HIS A 56 -11.40 19.34 0.77
C HIS A 56 -11.40 17.91 1.37
N TRP A 57 -12.48 17.17 1.19
CA TRP A 57 -12.58 15.82 1.72
C TRP A 57 -11.64 14.85 1.01
N PHE A 58 -11.44 15.00 -0.30
CA PHE A 58 -10.39 14.29 -1.02
C PHE A 58 -8.99 14.57 -0.41
N GLU A 59 -8.64 15.82 -0.12
CA GLU A 59 -7.33 16.15 0.45
C GLU A 59 -7.10 15.53 1.85
N GLN A 60 -8.18 15.33 2.62
CA GLN A 60 -8.10 14.75 3.97
C GLN A 60 -8.09 13.23 3.97
N THR A 61 -8.87 12.59 3.09
CA THR A 61 -9.12 11.14 3.14
C THR A 61 -8.47 10.36 2.01
N LEU A 62 -8.09 11.04 0.92
CA LEU A 62 -7.65 10.44 -0.34
C LEU A 62 -8.64 9.44 -0.93
N MET A 63 -9.93 9.59 -0.61
CA MET A 63 -10.96 8.73 -1.19
C MET A 63 -11.18 9.08 -2.67
N GLU A 64 -11.07 8.03 -3.49
CA GLU A 64 -11.25 8.10 -4.95
C GLU A 64 -12.62 8.65 -5.36
N THR A 65 -13.66 8.35 -4.58
CA THR A 65 -15.04 8.77 -4.83
C THR A 65 -15.17 10.29 -4.89
N TYR A 66 -14.60 11.01 -3.92
CA TYR A 66 -14.67 12.47 -3.88
C TYR A 66 -13.93 13.11 -5.07
N LEU A 67 -12.78 12.55 -5.47
CA LEU A 67 -12.07 13.04 -6.64
C LEU A 67 -12.85 12.78 -7.93
N ARG A 68 -13.42 11.58 -8.10
CA ARG A 68 -14.23 11.25 -9.29
C ARG A 68 -15.45 12.16 -9.41
N ASP A 69 -16.17 12.36 -8.31
CA ASP A 69 -17.35 13.23 -8.30
C ASP A 69 -16.98 14.70 -8.55
N TYR A 70 -15.82 15.15 -8.04
CA TYR A 70 -15.27 16.47 -8.34
C TYR A 70 -15.00 16.63 -9.84
N LEU A 71 -14.24 15.70 -10.43
CA LEU A 71 -13.87 15.75 -11.85
C LEU A 71 -15.09 15.67 -12.79
N GLN A 72 -16.10 14.87 -12.46
CA GLN A 72 -17.32 14.73 -13.28
C GLN A 72 -18.16 16.00 -13.39
N GLN A 73 -18.07 16.89 -12.41
CA GLN A 73 -18.86 18.12 -12.36
C GLN A 73 -18.12 19.31 -12.97
N LEU A 74 -16.85 19.13 -13.35
CA LEU A 74 -16.07 20.16 -14.03
C LEU A 74 -16.45 20.25 -15.51
N PRO A 75 -16.32 21.43 -16.13
CA PRO A 75 -16.33 21.54 -17.59
C PRO A 75 -15.26 20.63 -18.20
N ALA A 76 -15.57 20.00 -19.34
CA ALA A 76 -14.71 19.00 -20.00
C ALA A 76 -13.32 19.52 -20.47
N PHE A 77 -13.02 20.79 -20.29
CA PHE A 77 -11.72 21.40 -20.58
C PHE A 77 -10.90 21.71 -19.32
N GLU A 78 -11.47 21.52 -18.13
CA GLU A 78 -10.82 21.75 -16.83
C GLU A 78 -10.52 20.44 -16.07
N ASP A 79 -11.17 19.33 -16.44
CA ASP A 79 -11.05 18.03 -15.79
C ASP A 79 -9.62 17.47 -15.83
N GLY A 80 -8.92 17.55 -16.96
CA GLY A 80 -7.55 17.05 -17.08
C GLY A 80 -6.53 17.85 -16.24
N GLU A 81 -6.67 19.17 -16.15
CA GLU A 81 -5.80 19.99 -15.30
C GLU A 81 -6.07 19.73 -13.81
N ALA A 82 -7.35 19.59 -13.44
CA ALA A 82 -7.76 19.23 -12.10
C ALA A 82 -7.27 17.84 -11.67
N GLU A 83 -7.36 16.85 -12.57
CA GLU A 83 -6.85 15.51 -12.34
C GLU A 83 -5.33 15.54 -12.11
N GLN A 84 -4.59 16.25 -12.97
CA GLN A 84 -3.15 16.38 -12.80
C GLN A 84 -2.80 17.05 -11.46
N ARG A 85 -3.55 18.07 -11.05
CA ARG A 85 -3.38 18.73 -9.74
C ARG A 85 -3.60 17.76 -8.59
N ALA A 86 -4.59 16.87 -8.69
CA ALA A 86 -4.86 15.85 -7.67
C ALA A 86 -3.73 14.82 -7.61
N ILE A 87 -3.28 14.33 -8.76
CA ILE A 87 -2.14 13.41 -8.85
C ILE A 87 -0.87 14.02 -8.23
N ASP A 88 -0.62 15.30 -8.48
CA ASP A 88 0.54 16.03 -7.96
C ASP A 88 0.43 16.23 -6.45
N PHE A 89 -0.77 16.53 -5.96
CA PHE A 89 -1.07 16.62 -4.53
C PHE A 89 -0.79 15.29 -3.83
N VAL A 90 -1.27 14.17 -4.38
CA VAL A 90 -1.05 12.84 -3.80
C VAL A 90 0.42 12.45 -3.84
N ALA A 91 1.11 12.72 -4.96
CA ALA A 91 2.54 12.41 -5.10
C ALA A 91 3.42 13.15 -4.08
N ALA A 92 2.99 14.34 -3.63
CA ALA A 92 3.68 15.15 -2.64
C ALA A 92 3.38 14.75 -1.18
N ARG A 93 2.51 13.75 -0.94
CA ARG A 93 2.16 13.31 0.42
C ARG A 93 3.39 12.77 1.16
N PRO A 94 3.55 13.11 2.46
CA PRO A 94 4.65 12.59 3.26
C PRO A 94 4.62 11.07 3.39
N ASP A 95 3.44 10.48 3.55
CA ASP A 95 3.29 9.03 3.59
C ASP A 95 3.38 8.44 2.18
N LEU A 96 4.52 7.82 1.89
CA LEU A 96 4.80 7.21 0.59
C LEU A 96 3.87 6.02 0.30
N VAL A 97 3.51 5.23 1.30
CA VAL A 97 2.68 4.02 1.11
C VAL A 97 1.25 4.44 0.77
N GLU A 98 0.71 5.42 1.51
CA GLU A 98 -0.60 6.01 1.23
C GLU A 98 -0.65 6.59 -0.19
N ALA A 99 0.38 7.36 -0.59
CA ALA A 99 0.48 7.93 -1.92
C ALA A 99 0.53 6.88 -3.03
N LEU A 100 1.37 5.86 -2.87
CA LEU A 100 1.52 4.79 -3.87
C LEU A 100 0.25 3.94 -3.99
N SER A 101 -0.43 3.64 -2.87
CA SER A 101 -1.70 2.92 -2.89
C SER A 101 -2.73 3.64 -3.75
N PHE A 102 -2.95 4.93 -3.48
CA PHE A 102 -3.90 5.72 -4.26
C PHE A 102 -3.51 5.82 -5.73
N LEU A 103 -2.26 6.17 -6.02
CA LEU A 103 -1.80 6.40 -7.41
C LEU A 103 -1.76 5.12 -8.24
N LEU A 104 -1.55 3.96 -7.61
CA LEU A 104 -1.71 2.69 -8.30
C LEU A 104 -3.18 2.48 -8.63
N ASP A 105 -4.11 2.65 -7.70
CA ASP A 105 -5.53 2.40 -7.99
C ASP A 105 -6.11 3.41 -9.00
N TRP A 106 -5.51 4.60 -9.13
CA TRP A 106 -5.91 5.61 -10.09
C TRP A 106 -5.50 5.28 -11.55
N PRO A 107 -6.41 5.36 -12.55
CA PRO A 107 -6.16 4.91 -13.94
C PRO A 107 -4.96 5.56 -14.65
N THR A 108 -4.74 6.85 -14.44
CA THR A 108 -3.66 7.64 -15.09
C THR A 108 -2.43 7.79 -14.18
N GLY A 109 -2.46 7.21 -12.98
CA GLY A 109 -1.44 7.43 -11.95
C GLY A 109 -0.12 6.69 -12.17
N LEU A 110 -0.07 5.67 -13.04
CA LEU A 110 1.08 4.76 -13.16
C LEU A 110 2.40 5.48 -13.53
N ASN A 111 2.36 6.46 -14.43
CA ASN A 111 3.52 7.28 -14.77
C ASN A 111 4.03 8.06 -13.54
N ARG A 112 3.11 8.58 -12.72
CA ARG A 112 3.46 9.32 -11.50
C ARG A 112 4.01 8.39 -10.42
N VAL A 113 3.46 7.19 -10.26
CA VAL A 113 4.01 6.13 -9.38
C VAL A 113 5.48 5.88 -9.71
N ALA A 114 5.81 5.70 -10.98
CA ALA A 114 7.19 5.46 -11.40
C ALA A 114 8.13 6.61 -11.01
N GLN A 115 7.70 7.86 -11.21
CA GLN A 115 8.47 9.05 -10.84
C GLN A 115 8.70 9.14 -9.33
N VAL A 116 7.64 8.95 -8.55
CA VAL A 116 7.69 8.98 -7.07
C VAL A 116 8.65 7.91 -6.55
N ILE A 117 8.57 6.69 -7.06
CA ILE A 117 9.49 5.60 -6.70
C ILE A 117 10.93 5.97 -7.00
N VAL A 118 11.24 6.46 -8.20
CA VAL A 118 12.62 6.80 -8.57
C VAL A 118 13.16 7.93 -7.68
N GLN A 119 12.36 8.96 -7.41
CA GLN A 119 12.74 10.12 -6.60
C GLN A 119 12.90 9.79 -5.12
N ARG A 120 12.01 8.94 -4.58
CA ARG A 120 11.90 8.65 -3.13
C ARG A 120 12.25 7.20 -2.78
N HIS A 121 13.02 6.50 -3.62
CA HIS A 121 13.32 5.08 -3.43
C HIS A 121 13.97 4.74 -2.08
N GLY A 122 14.71 5.68 -1.49
CA GLY A 122 15.32 5.51 -0.17
C GLY A 122 14.31 5.47 1.00
N GLU A 123 13.08 5.91 0.78
CA GLU A 123 12.00 5.88 1.76
C GLU A 123 11.16 4.59 1.67
N LEU A 124 11.36 3.78 0.62
CA LEU A 124 10.64 2.51 0.47
C LEU A 124 11.01 1.57 1.63
N ASN A 125 10.00 1.11 2.35
CA ASN A 125 10.13 0.11 3.38
C ASN A 125 9.40 -1.16 2.93
N GLY A 126 10.15 -2.20 2.55
CA GLY A 126 9.64 -3.47 2.02
C GLY A 126 8.81 -4.32 2.97
N ALA A 127 8.10 -3.72 3.93
CA ALA A 127 7.14 -4.36 4.81
C ALA A 127 5.74 -4.54 4.19
N HIS A 128 5.43 -3.79 3.11
CA HIS A 128 4.14 -3.81 2.43
C HIS A 128 4.19 -4.68 1.16
N ASP A 129 4.40 -5.98 1.33
CA ASP A 129 4.67 -6.93 0.24
C ASP A 129 3.58 -6.90 -0.85
N GLU A 130 2.29 -6.92 -0.48
CA GLU A 130 1.17 -6.96 -1.45
C GLU A 130 1.11 -5.72 -2.36
N LEU A 131 1.31 -4.53 -1.79
CA LEU A 131 1.31 -3.26 -2.54
C LEU A 131 2.49 -3.22 -3.51
N PHE A 132 3.67 -3.65 -3.06
CA PHE A 132 4.89 -3.59 -3.85
C PHE A 132 4.96 -4.66 -4.93
N ASP A 133 4.39 -5.84 -4.70
CA ASP A 133 4.22 -6.84 -5.75
C ASP A 133 3.32 -6.31 -6.86
N ALA A 134 2.16 -5.73 -6.52
CA ALA A 134 1.25 -5.12 -7.49
C ALA A 134 1.92 -3.95 -8.23
N ALA A 135 2.68 -3.11 -7.52
CA ALA A 135 3.44 -2.02 -8.13
C ALA A 135 4.48 -2.54 -9.12
N ALA A 136 5.29 -3.52 -8.71
CA ALA A 136 6.33 -4.09 -9.55
C ALA A 136 5.76 -4.73 -10.82
N GLU A 137 4.66 -5.49 -10.70
CA GLU A 137 3.99 -6.10 -11.84
C GLU A 137 3.52 -5.05 -12.85
N ARG A 138 2.79 -4.03 -12.40
CA ARG A 138 2.24 -2.98 -13.26
C ARG A 138 3.31 -2.09 -13.90
N LEU A 139 4.41 -1.83 -13.18
CA LEU A 139 5.51 -1.00 -13.67
C LEU A 139 6.47 -1.76 -14.60
N SER A 140 6.52 -3.09 -14.55
CA SER A 140 7.53 -3.88 -15.27
C SER A 140 7.49 -3.68 -16.79
N ALA A 141 6.31 -3.40 -17.36
CA ALA A 141 6.15 -3.21 -18.79
C ALA A 141 6.76 -1.86 -19.24
N ASP A 142 6.35 -0.75 -18.65
CA ASP A 142 6.66 0.59 -19.17
C ASP A 142 7.72 1.34 -18.35
N HIS A 143 7.94 0.93 -17.10
CA HIS A 143 8.83 1.59 -16.14
C HIS A 143 9.78 0.59 -15.44
N PRO A 144 10.65 -0.10 -16.19
CA PRO A 144 11.48 -1.19 -15.65
C PRO A 144 12.44 -0.75 -14.53
N LEU A 145 12.90 0.50 -14.53
CA LEU A 145 13.73 1.05 -13.45
C LEU A 145 12.95 1.15 -12.14
N ALA A 146 11.75 1.74 -12.16
CA ALA A 146 10.91 1.86 -10.97
C ALA A 146 10.51 0.48 -10.42
N ALA A 147 10.10 -0.44 -11.30
CA ALA A 147 9.82 -1.83 -10.91
C ALA A 147 11.02 -2.49 -10.22
N THR A 148 12.23 -2.29 -10.77
CA THR A 148 13.47 -2.82 -10.18
C THR A 148 13.72 -2.26 -8.78
N LEU A 149 13.48 -0.98 -8.53
CA LEU A 149 13.69 -0.37 -7.22
C LEU A 149 12.75 -0.95 -6.16
N VAL A 150 11.48 -1.14 -6.50
CA VAL A 150 10.49 -1.79 -5.62
C VAL A 150 10.90 -3.22 -5.29
N LEU A 151 11.28 -4.00 -6.30
CA LEU A 151 11.74 -5.38 -6.12
C LEU A 151 13.01 -5.46 -5.26
N ARG A 152 13.98 -4.55 -5.48
CA ARG A 152 15.20 -4.48 -4.66
C ARG A 152 14.89 -4.16 -3.20
N CYS A 153 13.97 -3.24 -2.94
CA CYS A 153 13.50 -2.93 -1.60
C CYS A 153 12.97 -4.18 -0.87
N MET A 154 12.13 -4.99 -1.52
CA MET A 154 11.61 -6.24 -0.94
C MET A 154 12.73 -7.28 -0.72
N VAL A 155 13.69 -7.39 -1.64
CA VAL A 155 14.88 -8.25 -1.47
C VAL A 155 15.70 -7.83 -0.25
N ASP A 156 16.02 -6.54 -0.15
CA ASP A 156 16.81 -5.98 0.95
C ASP A 156 16.09 -6.15 2.29
N PHE A 157 14.77 -5.98 2.32
CA PHE A 157 13.94 -6.22 3.50
C PHE A 157 14.00 -7.67 3.96
N ALA A 158 13.76 -8.63 3.05
CA ALA A 158 13.80 -10.06 3.36
C ALA A 158 15.19 -10.52 3.84
N LEU A 159 16.25 -9.99 3.22
CA LEU A 159 17.63 -10.29 3.59
C LEU A 159 18.01 -9.62 4.93
N THR A 160 17.57 -8.40 5.22
CA THR A 160 17.90 -7.73 6.48
C THR A 160 17.18 -8.38 7.66
N ASN A 161 15.88 -8.64 7.53
CA ASN A 161 15.04 -9.14 8.62
C ASN A 161 15.09 -10.68 8.82
N ARG A 162 15.86 -11.40 7.99
CA ARG A 162 16.13 -12.85 8.12
C ARG A 162 14.87 -13.73 8.04
N TYR A 163 13.80 -13.28 7.37
CA TYR A 163 12.61 -14.10 7.14
C TYR A 163 12.91 -15.22 6.14
N SER A 164 13.30 -16.39 6.64
CA SER A 164 13.62 -17.54 5.78
C SER A 164 12.43 -18.02 4.95
N SER A 165 11.20 -17.74 5.38
CA SER A 165 9.98 -17.98 4.61
C SER A 165 9.91 -17.15 3.33
N GLN A 166 10.47 -15.94 3.33
CA GLN A 166 10.45 -15.02 2.20
C GLN A 166 11.63 -15.21 1.22
N TYR A 167 12.63 -16.04 1.54
CA TYR A 167 13.80 -16.22 0.68
C TYR A 167 13.50 -16.75 -0.72
N ALA A 168 12.43 -17.55 -0.88
CA ALA A 168 11.99 -17.99 -2.20
C ALA A 168 11.45 -16.83 -3.04
N ALA A 169 10.59 -15.98 -2.45
CA ALA A 169 10.06 -14.79 -3.09
C ALA A 169 11.19 -13.79 -3.41
N ALA A 170 12.06 -13.49 -2.45
CA ALA A 170 13.22 -12.62 -2.65
C ALA A 170 14.16 -13.10 -3.76
N ALA A 171 14.41 -14.41 -3.88
CA ALA A 171 15.19 -14.96 -4.99
C ALA A 171 14.48 -14.74 -6.33
N GLY A 172 13.15 -14.90 -6.37
CA GLY A 172 12.32 -14.58 -7.53
C GLY A 172 12.40 -13.10 -7.92
N HIS A 173 12.22 -12.17 -6.97
CA HIS A 173 12.33 -10.73 -7.22
C HIS A 173 13.72 -10.35 -7.75
N LEU A 174 14.79 -10.95 -7.20
CA LEU A 174 16.15 -10.72 -7.67
C LEU A 174 16.36 -11.21 -9.12
N HIS A 175 15.75 -12.33 -9.48
CA HIS A 175 15.77 -12.83 -10.85
C HIS A 175 14.98 -11.93 -11.80
N THR A 176 13.81 -11.45 -11.40
CA THR A 176 13.03 -10.47 -12.17
C THR A 176 13.84 -9.18 -12.39
N CYS A 177 14.56 -8.69 -11.38
CA CYS A 177 15.46 -7.55 -11.54
C CYS A 177 16.53 -7.78 -12.62
N GLN A 178 17.07 -8.99 -12.71
CA GLN A 178 18.04 -9.35 -13.74
C GLN A 178 17.42 -9.27 -15.14
N LEU A 179 16.22 -9.80 -15.33
CA LEU A 179 15.49 -9.73 -16.60
C LEU A 179 15.19 -8.27 -16.99
N LEU A 180 14.69 -7.46 -16.05
CA LEU A 180 14.37 -6.05 -16.26
C LEU A 180 15.61 -5.22 -16.60
N SER A 181 16.78 -5.56 -16.04
CA SER A 181 18.01 -4.79 -16.28
C SER A 181 18.41 -4.68 -17.74
N SER A 182 18.08 -5.67 -18.57
CA SER A 182 18.33 -5.65 -20.02
C SER A 182 17.54 -4.56 -20.76
N ARG A 183 16.46 -4.07 -20.15
CA ARG A 183 15.55 -3.05 -20.68
C ARG A 183 15.79 -1.67 -20.08
N ILE A 184 16.73 -1.54 -19.14
CA ILE A 184 17.06 -0.26 -18.49
C ILE A 184 18.32 0.29 -19.15
N SER A 185 18.15 1.33 -19.97
CA SER A 185 19.25 2.03 -20.64
C SER A 185 19.89 3.10 -19.76
N ASP A 186 19.11 3.73 -18.88
CA ASP A 186 19.55 4.78 -17.99
C ASP A 186 19.23 4.42 -16.53
N TRP A 187 20.27 4.39 -15.71
CA TRP A 187 20.19 4.14 -14.28
C TRP A 187 20.32 5.42 -13.45
N GLY A 188 20.71 6.55 -14.06
CA GLY A 188 21.02 7.77 -13.34
C GLY A 188 22.06 7.54 -12.23
N GLU A 189 21.72 7.91 -11.00
CA GLU A 189 22.56 7.73 -9.81
C GLU A 189 22.41 6.34 -9.16
N ILE A 190 21.46 5.52 -9.62
CA ILE A 190 21.17 4.22 -9.05
C ILE A 190 22.21 3.20 -9.54
N PRO A 191 22.75 2.33 -8.66
CA PRO A 191 23.67 1.30 -9.10
C PRO A 191 23.02 0.33 -10.11
N PRO A 192 23.70 0.00 -11.23
CA PRO A 192 23.20 -0.98 -12.18
C PRO A 192 23.09 -2.37 -11.53
N HIS A 193 22.32 -3.26 -12.16
CA HIS A 193 21.98 -4.56 -11.57
C HIS A 193 23.21 -5.41 -11.18
N GLU A 194 24.26 -5.42 -12.01
CA GLU A 194 25.47 -6.19 -11.70
C GLU A 194 26.18 -5.69 -10.43
N ALA A 195 26.26 -4.36 -10.25
CA ALA A 195 26.85 -3.74 -9.06
C ALA A 195 26.03 -4.06 -7.81
N TYR A 196 24.70 -3.97 -7.91
CA TYR A 196 23.79 -4.35 -6.83
C TYR A 196 23.91 -5.84 -6.47
N LEU A 197 23.92 -6.74 -7.47
CA LEU A 197 24.05 -8.18 -7.25
C LEU A 197 25.40 -8.53 -6.60
N ALA A 198 26.48 -7.88 -7.01
CA ALA A 198 27.79 -8.04 -6.38
C ALA A 198 27.78 -7.60 -4.90
N ALA A 199 27.11 -6.48 -4.58
CA ALA A 199 26.94 -6.03 -3.21
C ALA A 199 26.14 -7.03 -2.37
N ILE A 200 25.02 -7.55 -2.89
CA ILE A 200 24.22 -8.59 -2.21
C ILE A 200 25.05 -9.85 -1.97
N ARG A 201 25.81 -10.32 -2.97
CA ARG A 201 26.71 -11.48 -2.84
C ARG A 201 27.74 -11.28 -1.73
N SER A 202 28.32 -10.10 -1.62
CA SER A 202 29.30 -9.77 -0.58
C SER A 202 28.67 -9.68 0.82
N THR A 203 27.66 -8.82 0.99
CA THR A 203 27.02 -8.52 2.27
C THR A 203 26.27 -9.72 2.86
N HIS A 204 25.69 -10.56 2.00
CA HIS A 204 24.82 -11.67 2.40
C HIS A 204 25.38 -13.06 2.05
N ALA A 205 26.69 -13.18 1.80
CA ALA A 205 27.37 -14.44 1.45
C ALA A 205 27.01 -15.63 2.37
N ARG A 206 26.83 -15.37 3.68
CA ARG A 206 26.59 -16.41 4.68
C ARG A 206 25.14 -16.93 4.71
N LYS A 207 24.20 -16.28 4.00
CA LYS A 207 22.78 -16.68 3.95
C LYS A 207 22.56 -17.86 3.01
N ARG A 208 23.09 -19.03 3.39
CA ARG A 208 23.04 -20.25 2.56
C ARG A 208 21.63 -20.64 2.10
N GLY A 209 20.62 -20.42 2.94
CA GLY A 209 19.21 -20.70 2.60
C GLY A 209 18.63 -19.81 1.52
N PHE A 210 19.11 -18.57 1.39
CA PHE A 210 18.74 -17.70 0.27
C PHE A 210 19.47 -18.14 -1.01
N TRP A 211 20.79 -18.35 -0.94
CA TRP A 211 21.60 -18.77 -2.09
C TRP A 211 21.25 -20.16 -2.62
N SER A 212 20.64 -21.04 -1.82
CA SER A 212 20.12 -22.31 -2.33
C SER A 212 18.84 -22.15 -3.17
N LYS A 213 18.07 -21.08 -2.94
CA LYS A 213 16.88 -20.71 -3.74
C LYS A 213 17.24 -19.86 -4.96
N ALA A 214 18.27 -19.03 -4.86
CA ALA A 214 18.75 -18.18 -5.96
C ALA A 214 19.49 -18.95 -7.05
N ARG A 215 20.33 -19.93 -6.69
CA ARG A 215 21.14 -20.72 -7.65
C ARG A 215 20.34 -21.36 -8.80
N PRO A 216 19.20 -22.02 -8.55
CA PRO A 216 18.36 -22.57 -9.63
C PRO A 216 17.86 -21.53 -10.64
N LEU A 217 17.83 -20.25 -10.27
CA LEU A 217 17.39 -19.13 -11.13
C LEU A 217 18.55 -18.49 -11.92
N GLY A 218 19.77 -19.05 -11.83
CA GLY A 218 20.96 -18.52 -12.51
C GLY A 218 21.63 -17.34 -11.80
N LEU A 219 21.33 -17.13 -10.52
CA LEU A 219 21.87 -16.05 -9.66
C LEU A 219 23.06 -16.48 -8.79
#